data_AF-A0A7W1K3Q0-F1
#
_entry.id   AF-A0A7W1K3Q0-F1
#
_cell.length_a   1.000
_cell.length_b   1.000
_cell.length_c   1.000
_cell.angle_alpha   90.00
_cell.angle_beta   90.00
_cell.angle_gamma   90.00
#
_symmetry.space_group_name_H-M   'P 1'
#
loop_
_entity.id
_entity.type
_entity.pdbx_description
1 polymer ?
#
loop_
_entity_poly.entity_id
_entity_poly.type
_entity_poly.pdbx_seq_one_letter_code
_entity_poly.pdbx_strand_id
1 'polypeptide(L)'
;MPRSSGAHTVWRPDHWAFEGTGLRYGDALGLPDAIVGYEVDGCELAMTDGLPVPTHMDGAPDTLEVLATAPAKLWSQDEQPSRYAHEPGELEHVAMALFGDGWQHQVHRIAHNHAVVGCFGVPGGGTVFNAGCTDWTFGIEGNDPDVVRITRNVLDRLST
;
A
#
# COMPACT_ATOMS: atom_id res chain seq x y z
N MET A 1 -7.10 17.07 3.43
CA MET A 1 -6.08 16.00 3.39
C MET A 1 -5.54 15.72 4.78
N PRO A 2 -5.47 14.44 5.20
CA PRO A 2 -4.75 14.07 6.40
C PRO A 2 -3.28 14.48 6.29
N ARG A 3 -2.64 14.79 7.42
CA ARG A 3 -1.19 14.99 7.49
C ARG A 3 -0.54 13.60 7.42
N SER A 4 -0.15 13.19 6.21
CA SER A 4 0.51 11.90 5.98
C SER A 4 1.89 11.88 6.63
N SER A 5 2.34 10.70 7.07
CA SER A 5 3.73 10.45 7.44
C SER A 5 4.65 10.40 6.21
N GLY A 6 4.11 10.07 5.03
CA GLY A 6 4.89 9.77 3.83
C GLY A 6 5.62 8.42 3.87
N ALA A 7 5.35 7.57 4.87
CA ALA A 7 6.08 6.32 5.11
C ALA A 7 5.13 5.14 5.34
N HIS A 8 5.58 3.93 4.99
CA HIS A 8 4.92 2.70 5.41
C HIS A 8 5.27 2.34 6.85
N THR A 9 4.32 1.78 7.59
CA THR A 9 4.52 1.13 8.88
C THR A 9 4.82 -0.34 8.65
N VAL A 10 5.93 -0.85 9.16
CA VAL A 10 6.36 -2.24 9.00
C VAL A 10 5.58 -3.18 9.93
N TRP A 11 5.06 -4.27 9.39
CA TRP A 11 4.28 -5.28 10.15
C TRP A 11 4.99 -6.63 10.27
N ARG A 12 5.78 -7.04 9.25
CA ARG A 12 6.43 -8.36 9.19
C ARG A 12 7.94 -8.23 8.96
N PRO A 13 8.70 -7.71 9.94
CA PRO A 13 10.13 -7.42 9.79
C PRO A 13 10.99 -8.65 9.47
N ASP A 14 10.54 -9.85 9.85
CA ASP A 14 11.29 -11.10 9.63
C ASP A 14 11.17 -11.65 8.19
N HIS A 15 10.38 -11.00 7.32
CA HIS A 15 10.26 -11.40 5.92
C HIS A 15 11.58 -11.19 5.17
N TRP A 16 11.93 -12.11 4.26
CA TRP A 16 13.22 -12.10 3.53
C TRP A 16 13.51 -10.79 2.81
N ALA A 17 12.47 -10.07 2.36
CA ALA A 17 12.64 -8.79 1.69
C ALA A 17 13.30 -7.73 2.60
N PHE A 18 13.11 -7.82 3.92
CA PHE A 18 13.65 -6.90 4.92
C PHE A 18 14.98 -7.36 5.53
N GLU A 19 15.56 -8.48 5.05
CA GLU A 19 16.83 -8.98 5.57
C GLU A 19 17.94 -7.92 5.47
N GLY A 20 18.67 -7.72 6.56
CA GLY A 20 19.79 -6.76 6.62
C GLY A 20 19.39 -5.28 6.69
N THR A 21 18.10 -4.94 6.80
CA THR A 21 17.63 -3.57 7.07
C THR A 21 17.75 -3.22 8.55
N GLY A 22 17.45 -4.19 9.43
CA GLY A 22 17.33 -3.96 10.87
C GLY A 22 15.99 -3.34 11.29
N LEU A 23 15.06 -3.17 10.35
CA LEU A 23 13.68 -2.72 10.59
C LEU A 23 12.97 -3.67 11.56
N ARG A 24 12.08 -3.08 12.37
CA ARG A 24 11.28 -3.77 13.38
C ARG A 24 9.80 -3.51 13.14
N TYR A 25 8.99 -4.29 13.84
CA TYR A 25 7.55 -4.06 13.90
C TYR A 25 7.26 -2.60 14.33
N GLY A 26 6.45 -1.91 13.54
CA GLY A 26 6.05 -0.52 13.77
C GLY A 26 7.01 0.54 13.25
N ASP A 27 8.18 0.18 12.72
CA ASP A 27 9.12 1.15 12.17
C ASP A 27 8.57 1.78 10.89
N ALA A 28 9.00 3.02 10.63
CA ALA A 28 8.64 3.78 9.43
C ALA A 28 9.65 3.52 8.31
N LEU A 29 9.18 2.94 7.20
CA LEU A 29 9.96 2.67 6.00
C LEU A 29 9.79 3.82 4.99
N GLY A 30 10.91 4.43 4.57
CA GLY A 30 10.96 5.49 3.56
C GLY A 30 10.51 6.87 4.05
N LEU A 31 10.58 7.10 5.36
CA LEU A 31 10.24 8.38 6.00
C LEU A 31 11.08 9.58 5.49
N PRO A 32 12.41 9.48 5.29
CA PRO A 32 13.22 10.61 4.85
C PRO A 32 12.83 11.17 3.48
N ASP A 33 12.40 10.30 2.57
CA ASP A 33 12.10 10.63 1.18
C ASP A 33 10.60 10.69 0.88
N ALA A 34 9.75 10.46 1.89
CA ALA A 34 8.29 10.49 1.80
C ALA A 34 7.74 9.64 0.63
N ILE A 35 8.18 8.38 0.54
CA ILE A 35 7.89 7.47 -0.58
C ILE A 35 6.41 7.04 -0.70
N VAL A 36 5.56 7.37 0.27
CA VAL A 36 4.11 7.14 0.20
C VAL A 36 3.41 8.45 -0.16
N GLY A 37 3.27 8.66 -1.46
CA GLY A 37 2.63 9.84 -2.03
C GLY A 37 2.04 9.53 -3.40
N TYR A 38 1.34 10.53 -3.94
CA TYR A 38 0.77 10.56 -5.29
C TYR A 38 -0.21 9.42 -5.64
N GLU A 39 0.29 8.21 -5.88
CA GLU A 39 -0.48 7.02 -6.22
C GLU A 39 0.05 5.79 -5.46
N VAL A 40 -0.88 4.94 -5.02
CA VAL A 40 -0.58 3.75 -4.21
C VAL A 40 -1.52 2.61 -4.57
N ASP A 41 -1.02 1.38 -4.37
CA ASP A 41 -1.81 0.15 -4.49
C ASP A 41 -2.14 -0.39 -3.10
N GLY A 42 -3.33 -0.97 -2.97
CA GLY A 42 -3.83 -1.52 -1.71
C GLY A 42 -4.74 -2.73 -1.91
N CYS A 43 -5.22 -3.29 -0.81
CA CYS A 43 -6.26 -4.31 -0.79
C CYS A 43 -7.18 -4.14 0.43
N GLU A 44 -8.32 -4.85 0.43
CA GLU A 44 -9.24 -4.93 1.56
C GLU A 44 -8.58 -5.71 2.71
N LEU A 45 -8.37 -5.03 3.84
CA LEU A 45 -7.66 -5.55 5.00
C LEU A 45 -8.61 -5.82 6.17
N ALA A 46 -8.30 -6.86 6.94
CA ALA A 46 -8.80 -7.07 8.30
C ALA A 46 -7.65 -7.01 9.31
N MET A 47 -7.96 -6.70 10.56
CA MET A 47 -7.01 -6.84 11.67
C MET A 47 -7.21 -8.19 12.36
N THR A 48 -6.19 -9.05 12.32
CA THR A 48 -6.18 -10.34 12.99
C THR A 48 -4.97 -10.40 13.91
N ASP A 49 -5.18 -10.66 15.19
CA ASP A 49 -4.13 -10.74 16.21
C ASP A 49 -3.17 -9.52 16.23
N GLY A 50 -3.70 -8.34 15.91
CA GLY A 50 -2.92 -7.10 15.87
C GLY A 50 -2.11 -6.89 14.59
N LEU A 51 -2.29 -7.72 13.56
CA LEU A 51 -1.67 -7.57 12.23
C LEU A 51 -2.71 -7.32 11.14
N PRO A 52 -2.41 -6.45 10.15
CA PRO A 52 -3.21 -6.37 8.95
C PRO A 52 -3.02 -7.65 8.12
N VAL A 53 -4.14 -8.21 7.68
CA VAL A 53 -4.19 -9.37 6.79
C VAL A 53 -5.14 -9.06 5.63
N PRO A 54 -4.84 -9.50 4.40
CA PRO A 54 -5.77 -9.35 3.29
C PRO A 54 -7.01 -10.21 3.53
N THR A 55 -8.17 -9.69 3.15
CA THR A 55 -9.42 -10.45 3.21
C THR A 55 -9.64 -11.30 1.96
N HIS A 56 -8.94 -10.98 0.86
CA HIS A 56 -9.08 -11.58 -0.47
C HIS A 56 -10.43 -11.34 -1.16
N MET A 57 -11.36 -10.64 -0.50
CA MET A 57 -12.71 -10.39 -1.02
C MET A 57 -12.75 -9.41 -2.19
N ASP A 58 -11.69 -8.64 -2.37
CA ASP A 58 -11.46 -7.70 -3.47
C ASP A 58 -10.65 -8.30 -4.63
N GLY A 59 -10.34 -9.60 -4.56
CA GLY A 59 -9.53 -10.30 -5.57
C GLY A 59 -8.03 -10.26 -5.32
N ALA A 60 -7.57 -9.73 -4.17
CA ALA A 60 -6.19 -9.85 -3.77
C ALA A 60 -5.76 -11.33 -3.69
N PRO A 61 -4.55 -11.71 -4.17
CA PRO A 61 -4.12 -13.10 -4.24
C PRO A 61 -4.21 -13.83 -2.89
N ASP A 62 -4.65 -15.09 -2.89
CA ASP A 62 -4.80 -15.92 -1.68
C ASP A 62 -3.47 -16.10 -0.90
N THR A 63 -2.34 -15.92 -1.56
CA THR A 63 -0.99 -16.05 -0.98
C THR A 63 -0.38 -14.71 -0.57
N LEU A 64 -1.15 -13.62 -0.61
CA LEU A 64 -0.66 -12.29 -0.27
C LEU A 64 -0.26 -12.16 1.20
N GLU A 65 1.01 -11.87 1.42
CA GLU A 65 1.55 -11.42 2.69
C GLU A 65 1.62 -9.90 2.70
N VAL A 66 0.91 -9.27 3.63
CA VAL A 66 0.99 -7.82 3.89
C VAL A 66 2.19 -7.56 4.79
N LEU A 67 3.20 -6.85 4.27
CA LEU A 67 4.49 -6.64 4.92
C LEU A 67 4.58 -5.28 5.63
N ALA A 68 4.06 -4.24 5.01
CA ALA A 68 4.01 -2.88 5.54
C ALA A 68 2.78 -2.14 4.97
N THR A 69 2.20 -1.19 5.71
CA THR A 69 1.06 -0.40 5.22
C THR A 69 1.16 1.07 5.56
N ALA A 70 0.49 1.93 4.80
CA ALA A 70 0.32 3.34 5.13
C ALA A 70 -1.12 3.76 4.86
N PRO A 71 -1.80 4.53 5.74
CA PRO A 71 -3.13 5.05 5.44
C PRO A 71 -3.13 5.85 4.14
N ALA A 72 -4.02 5.49 3.22
CA ALA A 72 -4.17 6.15 1.94
C ALA A 72 -5.62 6.11 1.51
N LYS A 73 -6.21 7.27 1.21
CA LYS A 73 -7.62 7.34 0.83
C LYS A 73 -7.80 8.19 -0.41
N LEU A 74 -8.78 7.79 -1.21
CA LEU A 74 -9.30 8.57 -2.32
C LEU A 74 -9.94 9.85 -1.78
N TRP A 75 -9.89 10.92 -2.57
CA TRP A 75 -10.57 12.16 -2.22
C TRP A 75 -12.08 12.01 -2.42
N SER A 76 -12.84 12.37 -1.38
CA SER A 76 -14.26 12.66 -1.57
C SER A 76 -14.47 13.98 -2.30
N GLN A 77 -15.69 14.22 -2.77
CA GLN A 77 -16.06 15.46 -3.45
C GLN A 77 -15.70 16.74 -2.66
N ASP A 78 -15.77 16.69 -1.33
CA ASP A 78 -15.48 17.83 -0.44
C ASP A 78 -13.99 18.00 -0.12
N GLU A 79 -13.16 17.01 -0.46
CA GLU A 79 -11.73 17.01 -0.16
C GLU A 79 -10.87 17.38 -1.37
N GLN A 80 -11.39 17.25 -2.59
CA GLN A 80 -10.65 17.50 -3.82
C GLN A 80 -10.31 18.99 -4.05
N PRO A 81 -9.30 19.30 -4.88
CA PRO A 81 -8.96 20.67 -5.24
C PRO A 81 -10.14 21.45 -5.83
N SER A 82 -10.22 22.76 -5.54
CA SER A 82 -11.36 23.62 -5.93
C SER A 82 -11.64 23.67 -7.44
N ARG A 83 -10.65 23.33 -8.27
CA ARG A 83 -10.82 23.20 -9.73
C ARG A 83 -11.83 22.09 -10.12
N TYR A 84 -12.19 21.21 -9.19
CA TYR A 84 -13.14 20.11 -9.38
C TYR A 84 -14.38 20.18 -8.47
N ALA A 85 -14.64 21.30 -7.78
CA ALA A 85 -15.59 21.41 -6.66
C ALA A 85 -17.08 21.02 -6.92
N HIS A 86 -17.43 20.60 -8.13
CA HIS A 86 -18.78 20.20 -8.53
C HIS A 86 -18.84 18.82 -9.20
N GLU A 87 -17.73 18.10 -9.23
CA GLU A 87 -17.63 16.75 -9.76
C GLU A 87 -17.58 15.76 -8.60
N PRO A 88 -18.05 14.50 -8.76
CA PRO A 88 -17.79 13.46 -7.78
C PRO A 88 -16.28 13.31 -7.56
N GLY A 89 -15.85 13.12 -6.33
CA GLY A 89 -14.46 12.80 -6.03
C GLY A 89 -14.09 11.41 -6.54
N GLU A 90 -12.80 11.07 -6.44
CA GLU A 90 -12.32 9.74 -6.80
C GLU A 90 -12.98 8.66 -5.94
N LEU A 91 -13.25 8.96 -4.66
CA LEU A 91 -13.91 8.02 -3.76
C LEU A 91 -15.31 7.65 -4.28
N GLU A 92 -16.09 8.65 -4.70
CA GLU A 92 -17.43 8.44 -5.25
C GLU A 92 -17.36 7.73 -6.60
N HIS A 93 -16.45 8.11 -7.49
CA HIS A 93 -16.27 7.45 -8.79
C HIS A 93 -15.91 5.97 -8.64
N VAL A 94 -14.95 5.64 -7.76
CA VAL A 94 -14.55 4.26 -7.50
C VAL A 94 -15.68 3.49 -6.82
N ALA A 95 -16.40 4.10 -5.87
CA ALA A 95 -17.55 3.48 -5.23
C ALA A 95 -18.65 3.15 -6.25
N MET A 96 -18.97 4.07 -7.17
CA MET A 96 -19.93 3.85 -8.26
C MET A 96 -19.50 2.68 -9.15
N ALA A 97 -18.21 2.61 -9.50
CA ALA A 97 -17.67 1.54 -10.33
C ALA A 97 -17.72 0.16 -9.63
N LEU A 98 -17.41 0.11 -8.34
CA LEU A 98 -17.38 -1.15 -7.58
C LEU A 98 -18.76 -1.64 -7.12
N PHE A 99 -19.68 -0.73 -6.83
CA PHE A 99 -20.94 -1.05 -6.13
C PHE A 99 -22.21 -0.69 -6.91
N GLY A 100 -22.11 -0.06 -8.07
CA GLY A 100 -23.25 0.31 -8.91
C GLY A 100 -24.25 1.23 -8.18
N ASP A 101 -25.55 1.04 -8.42
CA ASP A 101 -26.62 1.90 -7.87
C ASP A 101 -26.69 1.93 -6.33
N GLY A 102 -26.05 0.97 -5.65
CA GLY A 102 -26.02 0.89 -4.17
C GLY A 102 -24.80 1.56 -3.54
N TRP A 103 -23.97 2.27 -4.31
CA TRP A 103 -22.66 2.76 -3.85
C TRP A 103 -22.72 3.67 -2.62
N GLN A 104 -23.75 4.50 -2.48
CA GLN A 104 -23.87 5.43 -1.36
C GLN A 104 -23.91 4.72 -0.01
N HIS A 105 -24.49 3.51 0.04
CA HIS A 105 -24.56 2.70 1.25
C HIS A 105 -23.27 1.91 1.51
N GLN A 106 -22.42 1.76 0.49
CA GLN A 106 -21.22 0.90 0.51
C GLN A 106 -19.91 1.69 0.53
N VAL A 107 -19.93 3.01 0.29
CA VAL A 107 -18.73 3.86 0.19
C VAL A 107 -17.79 3.75 1.40
N HIS A 108 -18.35 3.51 2.59
CA HIS A 108 -17.59 3.32 3.82
C HIS A 108 -16.58 2.16 3.74
N ARG A 109 -16.81 1.17 2.88
CA ARG A 109 -15.91 0.00 2.69
C ARG A 109 -14.56 0.37 2.10
N ILE A 110 -14.48 1.46 1.33
CA ILE A 110 -13.27 1.90 0.63
C ILE A 110 -12.78 3.29 1.08
N ALA A 111 -13.47 3.90 2.06
CA ALA A 111 -13.13 5.23 2.56
C ALA A 111 -11.85 5.25 3.43
N HIS A 112 -11.43 4.08 3.93
CA HIS A 112 -10.31 3.89 4.86
C HIS A 112 -9.28 2.88 4.32
N ASN A 113 -8.80 3.13 3.11
CA ASN A 113 -7.82 2.29 2.45
C ASN A 113 -6.38 2.51 2.95
N HIS A 114 -5.49 1.63 2.49
CA HIS A 114 -4.08 1.67 2.80
C HIS A 114 -3.25 1.37 1.55
N ALA A 115 -2.11 2.05 1.42
CA ALA A 115 -1.01 1.57 0.58
C ALA A 115 -0.44 0.30 1.21
N VAL A 116 -0.16 -0.73 0.41
CA VAL A 116 0.28 -2.05 0.89
C VAL A 116 1.59 -2.46 0.20
N VAL A 117 2.66 -2.58 1.00
CA VAL A 117 3.82 -3.37 0.59
C VAL A 117 3.44 -4.83 0.76
N GLY A 118 3.46 -5.59 -0.33
CA GLY A 118 2.96 -6.96 -0.37
C GLY A 118 3.89 -7.91 -1.10
N CYS A 119 3.89 -9.18 -0.70
CA CYS A 119 4.57 -10.24 -1.43
C CYS A 119 3.63 -11.45 -1.58
N PHE A 120 3.59 -12.06 -2.77
CA PHE A 120 2.72 -13.20 -3.04
C PHE A 120 3.30 -14.14 -4.10
N GLY A 121 2.91 -15.41 -4.01
CA GLY A 121 3.27 -16.43 -5.00
C GLY A 121 2.19 -16.59 -6.07
N VAL A 122 2.59 -16.93 -7.30
CA VAL A 122 1.67 -17.25 -8.40
C VAL A 122 1.70 -18.75 -8.72
N PRO A 123 0.62 -19.35 -9.28
CA PRO A 123 0.54 -20.80 -9.54
C PRO A 123 1.68 -21.39 -10.39
N GLY A 124 2.35 -20.57 -11.22
CA GLY A 124 3.52 -20.98 -12.00
C GLY A 124 4.83 -21.05 -11.21
N GLY A 125 4.81 -20.87 -9.88
CA GLY A 125 5.99 -20.84 -9.02
C GLY A 125 6.72 -19.51 -8.96
N GLY A 126 6.22 -18.48 -9.65
CA GLY A 126 6.75 -17.12 -9.57
C GLY A 126 6.43 -16.44 -8.25
N THR A 127 7.22 -15.42 -7.90
CA THR A 127 6.98 -14.54 -6.75
C THR A 127 6.83 -13.10 -7.26
N VAL A 128 5.86 -12.37 -6.71
CA VAL A 128 5.68 -10.94 -6.93
C VAL A 128 5.95 -10.22 -5.63
N PHE A 129 6.75 -9.16 -5.70
CA PHE A 129 6.90 -8.17 -4.65
C PHE A 129 6.35 -6.84 -5.18
N ASN A 130 5.36 -6.27 -4.48
CA ASN A 130 4.79 -4.96 -4.79
C ASN A 130 5.16 -3.99 -3.65
N ALA A 131 5.81 -2.87 -3.99
CA ALA A 131 6.13 -1.81 -3.05
C ALA A 131 4.91 -1.00 -2.61
N GLY A 132 3.80 -1.06 -3.35
CA GLY A 132 2.55 -0.40 -2.96
C GLY A 132 2.56 1.11 -3.13
N CYS A 133 3.56 1.69 -3.80
CA CYS A 133 3.65 3.12 -4.09
C CYS A 133 4.46 3.40 -5.36
N THR A 134 4.16 4.53 -6.01
CA THR A 134 4.92 5.01 -7.17
C THR A 134 6.26 5.63 -6.78
N ASP A 135 6.30 6.29 -5.63
CA ASP A 135 7.43 7.12 -5.20
C ASP A 135 8.54 6.33 -4.49
N TRP A 136 8.52 4.99 -4.54
CA TRP A 136 9.60 4.12 -4.06
C TRP A 136 10.97 4.51 -4.62
N THR A 137 10.98 4.99 -5.88
CA THR A 137 12.19 5.42 -6.58
C THR A 137 12.85 6.65 -5.93
N PHE A 138 12.11 7.49 -5.20
CA PHE A 138 12.69 8.59 -4.45
C PHE A 138 13.56 8.10 -3.29
N GLY A 139 13.18 7.02 -2.62
CA GLY A 139 14.05 6.38 -1.61
C GLY A 139 15.31 5.78 -2.23
N ILE A 140 15.24 5.29 -3.47
CA ILE A 140 16.44 4.84 -4.21
C ILE A 140 17.35 6.02 -4.54
N GLU A 141 16.80 7.11 -5.09
CA GLU A 141 17.55 8.33 -5.43
C GLU A 141 18.16 9.00 -4.19
N GLY A 142 17.39 9.06 -3.10
CA GLY A 142 17.81 9.58 -1.79
C GLY A 142 18.86 8.72 -1.08
N ASN A 143 19.14 7.51 -1.60
CA ASN A 143 19.97 6.50 -0.96
C ASN A 143 19.47 6.13 0.45
N ASP A 144 18.16 6.03 0.64
CA ASP A 144 17.57 5.46 1.84
C ASP A 144 18.10 4.02 2.01
N PRO A 145 18.79 3.72 3.12
CA PRO A 145 19.48 2.45 3.29
C PRO A 145 18.52 1.26 3.30
N ASP A 146 17.31 1.44 3.80
CA ASP A 146 16.31 0.39 3.90
C ASP A 146 15.67 0.14 2.54
N VAL A 147 15.24 1.19 1.84
CA VAL A 147 14.66 1.11 0.50
C VAL A 147 15.64 0.46 -0.49
N VAL A 148 16.91 0.90 -0.47
CA VAL A 148 17.96 0.34 -1.32
C VAL A 148 18.22 -1.13 -0.97
N ARG A 149 18.31 -1.48 0.32
CA ARG A 149 18.53 -2.86 0.76
C ARG A 149 17.39 -3.79 0.33
N ILE A 150 16.13 -3.37 0.53
CA ILE A 150 14.95 -4.14 0.14
C ILE A 150 14.94 -4.37 -1.37
N THR A 151 15.21 -3.31 -2.15
CA THR A 151 15.29 -3.42 -3.61
C THR A 151 16.35 -4.43 -4.05
N ARG A 152 17.53 -4.43 -3.41
CA ARG A 152 18.58 -5.42 -3.68
C ARG A 152 18.14 -6.84 -3.31
N ASN A 153 17.55 -7.04 -2.13
CA ASN A 153 17.07 -8.35 -1.69
C ASN A 153 16.08 -8.95 -2.69
N VAL A 154 15.15 -8.14 -3.20
CA VAL A 154 14.17 -8.55 -4.22
C VAL A 154 14.87 -8.92 -5.53
N LEU A 155 15.75 -8.07 -6.04
CA LEU A 155 16.47 -8.34 -7.29
C LEU A 155 17.35 -9.58 -7.19
N ASP A 156 18.10 -9.73 -6.10
CA ASP A 156 19.02 -10.85 -5.89
C ASP A 156 18.25 -12.17 -5.78
N ARG A 157 17.07 -12.17 -5.15
CA ARG A 157 16.23 -13.36 -5.02
C ARG A 157 15.48 -13.73 -6.30
N LEU A 158 15.05 -12.76 -7.10
CA LEU A 158 14.18 -12.99 -8.25
C LEU A 158 14.93 -13.05 -9.59
N SER A 159 16.24 -12.79 -9.59
CA SER A 159 17.09 -12.88 -10.78
C SER A 159 17.68 -14.28 -11.03
N THR A 160 17.41 -15.23 -10.13
CA THR A 160 17.84 -16.63 -10.22
C THR A 160 16.76 -17.51 -10.81
#